data_AF-A0A959B2T7-F1
#
_entry.id   AF-A0A959B2T7-F1
#
_cell.length_a   1.000
_cell.length_b   1.000
_cell.length_c   1.000
_cell.angle_alpha   90.00
_cell.angle_beta   90.00
_cell.angle_gamma   90.00
#
_symmetry.space_group_name_H-M   'P 1'
#
loop_
_entity.id
_entity.type
_entity.pdbx_description
1 polymer ?
#
loop_
_entity_poly.entity_id
_entity_poly.type
_entity_poly.pdbx_seq_one_letter_code
_entity_poly.pdbx_strand_id
1 'polypeptide(L)'
;LHMRLATGTVILRFVGNGLHPTDFSRADSWVKRLTHWYEAGLEELFLFAHEPDNLHAPELAAYFLEKAQQELPDISCRGPEFGPDPGQGQQMSLF
;
A
#
# COMPACT_ATOMS: atom_id res chain seq x y z
N LEU A 1 11.29 -14.33 -17.72
CA LEU A 1 9.89 -13.96 -17.42
C LEU A 1 9.90 -12.62 -16.70
N HIS A 2 9.16 -11.62 -17.15
CA HIS A 2 9.12 -10.29 -16.51
C HIS A 2 8.30 -10.33 -15.22
N MET A 3 8.69 -9.58 -14.19
CA MET A 3 7.92 -9.41 -12.93
C MET A 3 7.64 -10.73 -12.17
N ARG A 4 8.63 -11.62 -12.12
CA ARG A 4 8.64 -12.80 -11.23
C ARG A 4 9.39 -12.44 -9.95
N LEU A 5 8.88 -12.89 -8.80
CA LEU A 5 9.57 -12.75 -7.54
C LEU A 5 10.72 -13.76 -7.41
N ALA A 6 11.88 -13.27 -6.96
CA ALA A 6 13.03 -14.13 -6.63
C ALA A 6 12.99 -14.64 -5.18
N THR A 7 12.20 -13.97 -4.33
CA THR A 7 12.05 -14.22 -2.88
C THR A 7 10.58 -14.16 -2.50
N GLY A 8 10.22 -14.70 -1.33
CA GLY A 8 8.87 -14.61 -0.75
C GLY A 8 8.52 -13.22 -0.19
N THR A 9 9.37 -12.21 -0.36
CA THR A 9 9.21 -10.88 0.24
C THR A 9 9.22 -9.79 -0.83
N VAL A 10 8.26 -8.87 -0.76
CA VAL A 10 8.17 -7.70 -1.65
C VAL A 10 8.19 -6.41 -0.83
N ILE A 11 8.97 -5.43 -1.31
CA ILE A 11 8.89 -4.05 -0.85
C ILE A 11 8.29 -3.21 -1.98
N LEU A 12 7.12 -2.63 -1.74
CA LEU A 12 6.39 -1.80 -2.70
C LEU A 12 6.35 -0.36 -2.21
N ARG A 13 7.05 0.54 -2.90
CA ARG A 13 6.87 1.98 -2.74
C ARG A 13 5.84 2.47 -3.76
N PHE A 14 4.66 2.83 -3.27
CA PHE A 14 3.57 3.35 -4.10
C PHE A 14 3.57 4.88 -4.06
N VAL A 15 3.79 5.52 -5.21
CA VAL A 15 3.83 6.98 -5.33
C VAL A 15 2.54 7.47 -5.97
N GLY A 16 1.68 8.08 -5.17
CA GLY A 16 0.45 8.75 -5.57
C GLY A 16 0.68 10.11 -6.21
N ASN A 17 -0.42 10.74 -6.64
CA ASN A 17 -0.46 12.01 -7.35
C ASN A 17 -1.55 12.93 -6.80
N GLY A 18 -1.62 13.04 -5.47
CA GLY A 18 -2.56 13.88 -4.74
C GLY A 18 -3.98 13.30 -4.75
N LEU A 19 -4.12 11.99 -4.55
CA LEU A 19 -5.40 11.28 -4.62
C LEU A 19 -6.12 11.45 -5.97
N HIS A 20 -5.34 11.61 -7.05
CA HIS A 20 -5.91 11.66 -8.38
C HIS A 20 -6.64 10.33 -8.66
N PRO A 21 -7.74 10.29 -9.42
CA PRO A 21 -8.48 9.05 -9.69
C PRO A 21 -7.61 7.87 -10.19
N THR A 22 -6.49 8.18 -10.84
CA THR A 22 -5.51 7.16 -11.28
C THR A 22 -4.77 6.47 -10.14
N ASP A 23 -4.66 7.09 -8.97
CA ASP A 23 -4.01 6.49 -7.80
C ASP A 23 -4.78 5.26 -7.34
N PHE A 24 -6.11 5.38 -7.27
CA PHE A 24 -7.01 4.27 -6.95
C PHE A 24 -6.97 3.17 -8.03
N SER A 25 -7.05 3.53 -9.32
CA SER A 25 -7.02 2.52 -10.39
C SER A 25 -5.67 1.78 -10.48
N ARG A 26 -4.56 2.47 -10.15
CA ARG A 26 -3.23 1.86 -10.06
C ARG A 26 -3.10 0.99 -8.81
N ALA A 27 -3.65 1.43 -7.68
CA ALA A 27 -3.70 0.64 -6.45
C ALA A 27 -4.45 -0.68 -6.70
N ASP A 28 -5.63 -0.63 -7.32
CA ASP A 28 -6.39 -1.83 -7.69
C ASP A 28 -5.59 -2.79 -8.59
N SER A 29 -4.85 -2.22 -9.55
CA SER A 29 -3.99 -3.01 -10.46
C SER A 29 -2.82 -3.68 -9.73
N TRP A 30 -2.25 -3.00 -8.73
CA TRP A 30 -1.21 -3.55 -7.87
C TRP A 30 -1.74 -4.60 -6.92
N VAL A 31 -2.92 -4.40 -6.33
CA VAL A 31 -3.57 -5.40 -5.49
C VAL A 31 -3.77 -6.70 -6.27
N LYS A 32 -4.32 -6.65 -7.49
CA LYS A 32 -4.45 -7.85 -8.36
C LYS A 32 -3.11 -8.54 -8.62
N ARG A 33 -2.02 -7.77 -8.74
CA ARG A 33 -0.67 -8.32 -8.92
C ARG A 33 -0.18 -9.04 -7.67
N LEU A 34 -0.41 -8.44 -6.51
CA LEU A 34 -0.04 -9.00 -5.22
C LEU A 34 -0.83 -10.27 -4.92
N THR A 35 -2.13 -10.30 -5.25
CA THR A 35 -2.96 -11.53 -5.16
C THR A 35 -2.36 -12.66 -5.99
N HIS A 36 -1.98 -12.39 -7.25
CA HIS A 36 -1.32 -13.39 -8.08
C HIS A 36 0.01 -13.89 -7.49
N TRP A 37 0.81 -13.00 -6.91
CA TRP A 37 2.06 -13.40 -6.26
C TRP A 37 1.83 -14.14 -4.95
N TYR A 38 0.80 -13.79 -4.19
CA TYR A 38 0.36 -14.49 -2.97
C TYR A 38 -0.02 -15.94 -3.28
N GLU A 39 -0.84 -16.16 -4.31
CA GLU A 39 -1.15 -17.52 -4.80
C GLU A 39 0.09 -18.30 -5.26
N ALA A 40 1.15 -17.58 -5.67
CA ALA A 40 2.42 -18.15 -6.09
C ALA A 40 3.47 -18.30 -4.96
N GLY A 41 3.12 -17.98 -3.71
CA GLY A 41 4.00 -18.13 -2.54
C GLY A 41 4.67 -16.85 -2.05
N LEU A 42 4.09 -15.67 -2.28
CA LEU A 42 4.48 -14.45 -1.57
C LEU A 42 4.07 -14.58 -0.09
N GLU A 43 5.04 -14.38 0.80
CA GLU A 43 4.88 -14.50 2.25
C GLU A 43 4.72 -13.13 2.91
N GLU A 44 5.49 -12.13 2.48
CA GLU A 44 5.55 -10.82 3.14
C GLU A 44 5.52 -9.64 2.15
N LEU A 45 4.71 -8.63 2.46
CA LEU A 45 4.62 -7.38 1.72
C LEU A 45 4.86 -6.18 2.65
N PHE A 46 5.83 -5.34 2.29
CA PHE A 46 6.06 -4.04 2.91
C PHE A 46 5.59 -2.93 1.96
N LEU A 47 4.49 -2.26 2.31
CA LEU A 47 3.92 -1.17 1.52
C LEU A 47 4.31 0.20 2.08
N PHE A 48 4.89 1.05 1.23
CA PHE A 48 5.24 2.43 1.53
C PHE A 48 4.48 3.37 0.60
N ALA A 49 3.35 3.90 1.07
CA ALA A 49 2.59 4.90 0.34
C ALA A 49 3.22 6.29 0.48
N HIS A 50 3.28 7.04 -0.62
CA HIS A 50 3.74 8.42 -0.66
C HIS A 50 2.81 9.25 -1.52
N GLU A 51 2.46 10.44 -1.06
CA GLU A 51 1.69 11.44 -1.79
C GLU A 51 2.48 12.77 -1.82
N PRO A 52 2.27 13.64 -2.83
CA PRO A 52 2.87 14.97 -2.85
C PRO A 52 2.57 15.79 -1.58
N ASP A 53 1.35 15.64 -1.05
CA ASP A 53 0.97 16.08 0.28
C ASP A 53 0.86 14.85 1.19
N ASN A 54 1.74 14.78 2.19
CA ASN A 54 1.83 13.64 3.10
C ASN A 54 0.57 13.46 3.97
N LEU A 55 -0.29 14.47 4.09
CA LEU A 55 -1.58 14.33 4.77
C LEU A 55 -2.49 13.29 4.08
N HIS A 56 -2.32 13.07 2.77
CA HIS A 56 -3.11 12.12 1.99
C HIS A 56 -2.51 10.70 1.93
N ALA A 57 -1.23 10.53 2.31
CA ALA A 57 -0.58 9.21 2.25
C ALA A 57 -1.28 8.15 3.13
N PRO A 58 -1.76 8.46 4.35
CA PRO A 58 -2.56 7.52 5.14
C PRO A 58 -3.87 7.10 4.46
N GLU A 59 -4.53 8.01 3.74
CA GLU A 59 -5.77 7.73 3.02
C GLU A 59 -5.54 6.74 1.88
N LEU A 60 -4.49 6.98 1.07
CA LEU A 60 -4.10 6.06 0.00
C LEU A 60 -3.70 4.68 0.56
N ALA A 61 -2.96 4.64 1.66
CA ALA A 61 -2.57 3.39 2.31
C ALA A 61 -3.78 2.62 2.85
N ALA A 62 -4.75 3.31 3.45
CA ALA A 62 -5.99 2.71 3.92
C ALA A 62 -6.82 2.14 2.77
N TYR A 63 -6.97 2.88 1.67
CA TYR A 63 -7.64 2.38 0.46
C TYR A 63 -6.96 1.13 -0.08
N PHE A 64 -5.63 1.15 -0.20
CA PHE A 64 -4.88 0.00 -0.70
C PHE A 64 -5.08 -1.22 0.19
N LEU A 65 -5.05 -1.04 1.51
CA LEU A 65 -5.26 -2.10 2.48
C LEU A 65 -6.68 -2.67 2.39
N GLU A 66 -7.70 -1.82 2.30
CA GLU A 66 -9.09 -2.25 2.13
C GLU A 66 -9.25 -3.11 0.88
N LYS A 67 -8.66 -2.68 -0.24
CA LYS A 67 -8.67 -3.44 -1.49
C LYS A 67 -7.90 -4.76 -1.38
N ALA A 68 -6.76 -4.76 -0.70
CA ALA A 68 -6.00 -5.99 -0.46
C ALA A 68 -6.80 -6.99 0.39
N GLN A 69 -7.47 -6.54 1.46
CA GLN A 69 -8.30 -7.39 2.31
C GLN A 69 -9.55 -7.93 1.59
N GLN A 70 -10.11 -7.17 0.65
CA GLN A 70 -11.23 -7.63 -0.19
C GLN A 70 -10.82 -8.82 -1.07
N GLU A 71 -9.61 -8.79 -1.63
CA GLU A 71 -9.10 -9.86 -2.51
C GLU A 71 -8.43 -11.00 -1.73
N LEU A 72 -7.89 -10.71 -0.55
CA LEU A 72 -7.14 -11.64 0.29
C LEU A 72 -7.62 -11.56 1.75
N PRO A 73 -8.73 -12.22 2.11
CA PRO A 73 -9.33 -12.10 3.45
C PRO A 73 -8.49 -12.74 4.57
N ASP A 74 -7.60 -13.68 4.23
CA ASP A 74 -6.83 -14.46 5.21
C ASP A 74 -5.47 -13.82 5.59
N ILE A 75 -5.17 -12.61 5.10
CA ILE A 75 -3.88 -11.95 5.38
C ILE A 75 -3.87 -11.31 6.76
N SER A 76 -2.76 -11.49 7.49
CA SER A 76 -2.47 -10.70 8.68
C SER A 76 -1.82 -9.39 8.27
N CYS A 77 -2.51 -8.27 8.52
CA CYS A 77 -2.06 -6.95 8.12
C CYS A 77 -1.99 -5.99 9.32
N ARG A 78 -0.97 -5.13 9.32
CA ARG A 78 -0.89 -3.96 10.20
C ARG A 78 -1.12 -2.72 9.35
N GLY A 79 -2.29 -2.10 9.51
CA GLY A 79 -2.66 -0.88 8.80
C GLY A 79 -2.13 0.39 9.47
N PRO A 80 -2.33 1.57 8.83
CA PRO A 80 -2.03 2.85 9.46
C PRO A 80 -2.90 3.07 10.70
N GLU A 81 -2.29 3.50 11.81
CA GLU A 81 -3.02 3.95 13.00
C GLU A 81 -3.33 5.43 12.87
N PHE A 82 -4.63 5.76 12.78
CA PHE A 82 -5.09 7.15 12.82
C PHE A 82 -5.13 7.62 14.28
N GLY A 83 -4.05 8.23 14.75
CA GLY A 83 -4.01 8.86 16.08
C GLY A 83 -5.01 10.03 16.19
N PRO A 84 -5.38 10.44 17.43
CA PRO A 84 -6.16 11.66 17.62
C PRO A 84 -5.39 12.84 17.04
N ASP A 85 -6.07 13.62 16.18
CA ASP A 85 -5.52 14.69 15.35
C ASP A 85 -4.47 15.53 16.11
N PRO A 86 -3.16 15.27 15.90
CA PRO A 86 -2.13 16.04 16.53
C PRO A 86 -2.05 17.32 15.72
N GLY A 87 -2.58 18.40 16.28
CA GLY A 87 -2.50 19.72 15.66
C GLY A 87 -1.13 19.95 15.02
N GLN A 88 -1.15 20.30 13.73
CA GLN A 88 0.00 20.60 12.88
C GLN A 88 0.88 19.39 12.51
N GLY A 89 0.43 18.62 11.53
CA GLY A 89 1.15 18.39 10.26
C GLY A 89 2.68 18.27 10.29
N GLN A 90 3.25 17.50 11.21
CA GLN A 90 4.67 17.18 11.17
C GLN A 90 4.89 15.82 10.52
N GLN A 91 5.52 15.85 9.34
CA GLN A 91 6.02 14.70 8.62
C GLN A 91 7.03 13.94 9.50
N MET A 92 6.77 12.67 9.79
CA MET A 92 7.84 11.78 10.23
C MET A 92 8.76 11.51 9.02
N SER A 93 10.00 12.02 9.09
CA SER A 93 11.03 11.72 8.11
C SER A 93 11.23 10.21 8.03
N LEU A 94 11.08 9.62 6.84
CA LEU A 94 11.49 8.25 6.56
C LEU A 94 12.92 8.22 5.96
N PHE A 95 13.79 9.07 6.50
CA PHE A 95 15.25 9.06 6.37
C PHE A 95 15.86 9.57 7.68
#